data_AF-A0A2D7XG06-F1
#
_entry.id   AF-A0A2D7XG06-F1
#
_cell.length_a   1.000
_cell.length_b   1.000
_cell.length_c   1.000
_cell.angle_alpha   90.00
_cell.angle_beta   90.00
_cell.angle_gamma   90.00
#
_symmetry.space_group_name_H-M   'P 1'
#
loop_
_entity.id
_entity.type
_entity.pdbx_description
1 polymer ?
#
loop_
_entity_poly.entity_id
_entity_poly.type
_entity_poly.pdbx_seq_one_letter_code
_entity_poly.pdbx_strand_id
1 'polypeptide(L)'
;MPNLIPCFVINLEKDTQRRSAMQTRLAKLGITPTFFKAVDGRLMSPEALESHVNRIRAQQEYGSLSAAEIGTSLSHIGIYQEMVQKNIPHAVILEDDVCLDENFATYLNTHGPGSLAAHFAPTQAAMVQVTHITRGKRFGARILGQTKNKAVQASGGM
;
A
#
# COMPACT_ATOMS: atom_id res chain seq x y z
N MET A 1 -24.79 5.62 -2.14
CA MET A 1 -23.46 5.85 -2.73
C MET A 1 -22.76 4.51 -2.77
N PRO A 2 -22.02 4.14 -3.84
CA PRO A 2 -21.22 2.93 -3.79
C PRO A 2 -20.27 3.07 -2.61
N ASN A 3 -20.35 2.12 -1.67
CA ASN A 3 -19.42 2.06 -0.55
C ASN A 3 -18.08 1.62 -1.17
N LEU A 4 -17.12 2.53 -1.28
CA LEU A 4 -15.80 2.24 -1.83
C LEU A 4 -14.82 2.05 -0.67
N ILE A 5 -13.89 1.13 -0.86
CA ILE A 5 -12.73 0.98 0.01
C ILE A 5 -11.94 2.30 -0.05
N PRO A 6 -11.64 2.96 1.08
CA PRO A 6 -10.80 4.14 1.12
C PRO A 6 -9.45 3.91 0.41
N CYS A 7 -9.05 4.90 -0.40
CA CYS A 7 -7.76 4.89 -1.10
C CYS A 7 -6.85 5.96 -0.51
N PHE A 8 -5.72 5.55 0.04
CA PHE A 8 -4.66 6.42 0.52
C PHE A 8 -3.52 6.49 -0.49
N VAL A 9 -2.91 7.66 -0.62
CA VAL A 9 -1.67 7.86 -1.38
C VAL A 9 -0.60 8.40 -0.45
N ILE A 10 0.46 7.62 -0.24
CA ILE A 10 1.66 8.04 0.48
C ILE A 10 2.47 8.92 -0.46
N ASN A 11 2.74 10.15 -0.04
CA ASN A 11 3.51 11.12 -0.82
C ASN A 11 4.30 12.02 0.14
N LEU A 12 5.55 12.30 -0.21
CA LEU A 12 6.33 13.32 0.48
C LEU A 12 5.78 14.70 0.08
N GLU A 13 5.57 15.59 1.06
CA GLU A 13 5.01 16.94 0.79
C GLU A 13 5.79 17.74 -0.25
N LYS A 14 7.12 17.54 -0.32
CA LYS A 14 7.99 18.18 -1.30
C LYS A 14 7.77 17.69 -2.73
N ASP A 15 7.25 16.48 -2.92
CA ASP A 15 7.08 15.83 -4.22
C ASP A 15 5.73 16.22 -4.88
N THR A 16 5.52 17.53 -5.05
CA THR A 16 4.26 18.12 -5.53
C THR A 16 3.89 17.68 -6.95
N GLN A 17 4.88 17.43 -7.81
CA GLN A 17 4.65 16.94 -9.18
C GLN A 17 4.10 15.51 -9.17
N ARG A 18 4.66 14.62 -8.34
CA ARG A 18 4.18 13.23 -8.19
C ARG A 18 2.78 13.21 -7.62
N ARG A 19 2.52 14.05 -6.61
CA ARG A 19 1.18 14.27 -6.04
C ARG A 19 0.16 14.66 -7.12
N SER A 20 0.47 15.67 -7.93
CA SER A 20 -0.41 16.16 -9.00
C SER A 20 -0.67 15.08 -10.07
N ALA A 21 0.37 14.35 -10.46
CA ALA A 21 0.25 13.24 -11.40
C ALA A 21 -0.68 12.13 -10.86
N MET A 22 -0.52 11.74 -9.59
CA MET A 22 -1.40 10.78 -8.94
C MET A 22 -2.84 11.26 -8.83
N GLN A 23 -3.06 12.53 -8.47
CA GLN A 23 -4.39 13.12 -8.41
C GLN A 23 -5.08 13.05 -9.77
N THR A 24 -4.37 13.39 -10.85
CA THR A 24 -4.92 13.33 -12.22
C THR A 24 -5.19 11.88 -12.64
N ARG A 25 -4.28 10.95 -12.36
CA ARG A 25 -4.43 9.53 -12.69
C ARG A 25 -5.65 8.91 -11.99
N LEU A 26 -5.81 9.17 -10.69
CA LEU A 26 -6.92 8.65 -9.90
C LEU A 26 -8.26 9.32 -10.26
N ALA A 27 -8.25 10.62 -10.57
CA ALA A 27 -9.45 11.33 -11.02
C ALA A 27 -10.00 10.74 -12.33
N LYS A 28 -9.14 10.35 -13.28
CA LYS A 28 -9.55 9.64 -14.51
C LYS A 28 -10.24 8.31 -14.26
N LEU A 29 -9.94 7.67 -13.12
CA LEU A 29 -10.56 6.43 -12.68
C LEU A 29 -11.77 6.66 -11.76
N GLY A 30 -12.18 7.92 -11.53
CA GLY A 30 -13.27 8.26 -10.61
C GLY A 30 -12.92 8.06 -9.13
N ILE A 31 -11.63 7.99 -8.78
CA ILE A 31 -11.16 7.76 -7.41
C ILE A 31 -10.71 9.08 -6.79
N THR A 32 -11.26 9.40 -5.61
CA THR A 32 -10.79 10.51 -4.78
C THR A 32 -9.92 9.95 -3.64
N PRO A 33 -8.59 10.10 -3.71
CA PRO A 33 -7.70 9.60 -2.66
C PRO A 33 -7.63 10.53 -1.45
N THR A 34 -7.23 9.96 -0.31
CA THR A 34 -6.69 10.70 0.83
C THR A 34 -5.17 10.68 0.75
N PHE A 35 -4.55 11.86 0.64
CA PHE A 35 -3.08 11.94 0.66
C PHE A 35 -2.57 11.85 2.09
N PHE A 36 -1.73 10.85 2.36
CA PHE A 36 -1.02 10.69 3.61
C PHE A 36 0.37 11.30 3.48
N LYS A 37 0.75 12.15 4.45
CA LYS A 37 2.07 12.77 4.51
C LYS A 37 3.11 11.69 4.82
N ALA A 38 3.91 11.35 3.82
CA ALA A 38 4.95 10.35 3.98
C ALA A 38 6.04 10.82 4.97
N VAL A 39 6.58 9.86 5.72
CA VAL A 39 7.75 10.03 6.57
C VAL A 39 9.01 9.94 5.70
N ASP A 40 9.79 11.02 5.64
CA ASP A 40 11.10 10.98 4.99
C ASP A 40 12.15 10.47 5.97
N GLY A 41 12.38 9.15 5.99
CA GLY A 41 13.34 8.55 6.91
C GLY A 41 14.78 9.06 6.72
N ARG A 42 15.12 9.65 5.56
CA ARG A 42 16.42 10.28 5.31
C ARG A 42 16.64 11.55 6.14
N LEU A 43 15.56 12.16 6.65
CA LEU A 43 15.62 13.34 7.52
C LEU A 43 15.63 12.98 9.01
N MET A 44 15.48 11.69 9.35
CA MET A 44 15.49 11.23 10.74
C MET A 44 16.94 11.07 11.23
N SER A 45 17.15 11.28 12.54
CA SER A 45 18.44 10.97 13.15
C SER A 45 18.68 9.46 13.17
N PRO A 46 19.95 9.01 13.23
CA PRO A 46 20.27 7.59 13.38
C PRO A 46 19.55 6.94 14.58
N GLU A 47 19.52 7.63 15.72
CA GLU A 47 18.88 7.13 16.95
C GLU A 47 17.38 6.93 16.76
N ALA A 48 16.71 7.88 16.07
CA ALA A 48 15.29 7.76 15.76
C ALA A 48 15.03 6.58 14.82
N LEU A 49 15.85 6.38 13.79
CA LEU A 49 15.73 5.23 12.87
C LEU A 49 15.88 3.90 13.62
N GLU A 50 16.88 3.77 14.49
CA GLU A 50 17.10 2.55 15.27
C GLU A 50 15.96 2.25 16.24
N SER A 51 15.28 3.29 16.76
CA SER A 51 14.13 3.10 17.66
C SER A 51 12.93 2.38 16.99
N HIS A 52 12.90 2.33 15.66
CA HIS A 52 11.83 1.73 14.88
C HIS A 52 12.18 0.38 14.26
N VAL A 53 13.43 -0.08 14.35
CA VAL A 53 13.92 -1.24 13.59
C VAL A 53 14.68 -2.22 14.49
N ASN A 54 14.26 -3.49 14.46
CA ASN A 54 15.11 -4.59 14.90
C ASN A 54 16.05 -4.99 13.75
N ARG A 55 17.28 -4.46 13.76
CA ARG A 55 18.28 -4.69 12.70
C ARG A 55 18.64 -6.15 12.50
N ILE A 56 18.76 -6.92 13.58
CA ILE A 56 19.10 -8.35 13.53
C ILE A 56 18.01 -9.12 12.77
N ARG A 57 16.76 -8.90 13.17
CA ARG A 57 15.61 -9.54 12.53
C ARG A 57 15.44 -9.09 11.08
N ALA A 58 15.56 -7.78 10.83
CA ALA A 58 15.48 -7.23 9.48
C ALA A 58 16.54 -7.86 8.56
N GLN A 59 17.79 -8.00 9.02
CA GLN A 59 18.86 -8.62 8.26
C GLN A 59 18.57 -10.09 7.91
N GLN A 60 17.96 -10.85 8.83
CA GLN A 60 17.63 -12.26 8.63
C GLN A 60 16.49 -12.45 7.64
N GLU A 61 15.45 -11.62 7.70
CA GLU A 61 14.22 -11.79 6.93
C GLU A 61 14.27 -11.07 5.56
N TYR A 62 14.85 -9.87 5.52
CA TYR A 62 14.77 -8.94 4.38
C TYR A 62 16.12 -8.40 3.89
N GLY A 63 17.13 -8.34 4.78
CA GLY A 63 18.41 -7.67 4.56
C GLY A 63 18.48 -6.29 5.23
N SER A 64 19.55 -5.54 4.96
CA SER A 64 19.76 -4.20 5.52
C SER A 64 18.70 -3.23 5.02
N LEU A 65 17.95 -2.62 5.93
CA LEU A 65 16.98 -1.57 5.61
C LEU A 65 17.64 -0.19 5.52
N SER A 66 17.43 0.48 4.41
CA SER A 66 17.78 1.88 4.21
C SER A 66 16.86 2.81 5.01
N ALA A 67 17.32 4.04 5.27
CA ALA A 67 16.50 5.07 5.91
C ALA A 67 15.21 5.35 5.11
N ALA A 68 15.27 5.28 3.78
CA ALA A 68 14.09 5.45 2.92
C ALA A 68 13.06 4.33 3.13
N GLU A 69 13.48 3.06 3.17
CA GLU A 69 12.60 1.91 3.41
C GLU A 69 11.95 1.95 4.80
N ILE A 70 12.69 2.44 5.81
CA ILE A 70 12.15 2.68 7.15
C ILE A 70 11.06 3.77 7.10
N GLY A 71 11.33 4.89 6.43
CA GLY A 71 10.36 5.97 6.23
C GLY A 71 9.08 5.50 5.52
N THR A 72 9.21 4.71 4.45
CA THR A 72 8.06 4.10 3.77
C THR A 72 7.27 3.21 4.73
N SER A 73 7.94 2.32 5.47
CA SER A 73 7.30 1.44 6.45
C SER A 73 6.55 2.22 7.54
N LEU A 74 7.14 3.30 8.07
CA LEU A 74 6.51 4.18 9.05
C LEU A 74 5.28 4.90 8.49
N SER A 75 5.32 5.28 7.21
CA SER A 75 4.16 5.88 6.52
C SER A 75 2.98 4.91 6.44
N HIS A 76 3.26 3.64 6.11
CA HIS A 76 2.23 2.58 6.13
C HIS A 76 1.69 2.35 7.54
N ILE A 77 2.56 2.29 8.56
CA ILE A 77 2.15 2.15 9.97
C ILE A 77 1.22 3.28 10.40
N GLY A 78 1.50 4.52 10.00
CA GLY A 78 0.63 5.66 10.28
C GLY A 78 -0.78 5.50 9.72
N ILE A 79 -0.90 4.97 8.50
CA ILE A 79 -2.22 4.66 7.91
C ILE A 79 -2.88 3.49 8.66
N TYR A 80 -2.14 2.45 9.06
CA TYR A 80 -2.71 1.36 9.86
C TYR A 80 -3.26 1.86 11.20
N GLN A 81 -2.57 2.79 11.86
CA GLN A 81 -3.06 3.43 13.07
C GLN A 81 -4.34 4.23 12.82
N GLU A 82 -4.39 4.98 11.71
CA GLU A 82 -5.59 5.70 11.29
C GLU A 82 -6.77 4.74 11.02
N MET A 83 -6.51 3.61 10.37
CA MET A 83 -7.52 2.58 10.12
C MET A 83 -8.09 2.02 11.42
N VAL A 84 -7.24 1.68 12.39
CA VAL A 84 -7.67 1.18 13.70
C VAL A 84 -8.48 2.26 14.44
N GLN A 85 -7.96 3.50 14.50
CA GLN A 85 -8.62 4.60 15.21
C GLN A 85 -9.99 4.94 14.63
N LYS A 86 -10.13 4.87 13.30
CA LYS A 86 -11.37 5.23 12.57
C LYS A 86 -12.24 4.02 12.23
N ASN A 87 -11.90 2.82 12.71
CA ASN A 87 -12.59 1.57 12.38
C ASN A 87 -12.75 1.35 10.86
N ILE A 88 -11.71 1.60 10.09
CA ILE A 88 -11.68 1.37 8.63
C ILE A 88 -11.35 -0.12 8.40
N PRO A 89 -12.30 -0.94 7.92
CA PRO A 89 -12.11 -2.40 7.81
C PRO A 89 -11.18 -2.79 6.65
N HIS A 90 -11.13 -1.98 5.60
CA HIS A 90 -10.31 -2.18 4.42
C HIS A 90 -9.80 -0.84 3.93
N ALA A 91 -8.56 -0.78 3.47
CA ALA A 91 -8.00 0.37 2.78
C ALA A 91 -7.06 -0.10 1.67
N VAL A 92 -6.98 0.69 0.61
CA VAL A 92 -5.94 0.57 -0.41
C VAL A 92 -4.91 1.66 -0.16
N ILE A 93 -3.63 1.29 -0.09
CA ILE A 93 -2.52 2.22 0.14
C ILE A 93 -1.63 2.19 -1.09
N LEU A 94 -1.43 3.34 -1.71
CA LEU A 94 -0.61 3.52 -2.91
C LEU A 94 0.61 4.38 -2.61
N GLU A 95 1.76 4.02 -3.14
CA GLU A 95 2.88 4.96 -3.28
C GLU A 95 2.65 5.91 -4.46
N ASP A 96 3.35 7.04 -4.51
CA ASP A 96 3.11 8.11 -5.49
C ASP A 96 3.81 7.92 -6.85
N ASP A 97 4.52 6.82 -7.05
CA ASP A 97 5.07 6.37 -8.34
C ASP A 97 4.37 5.15 -8.95
N VAL A 98 3.30 4.64 -8.33
CA VAL A 98 2.61 3.45 -8.85
C VAL A 98 1.93 3.72 -10.19
N CYS A 99 2.00 2.74 -11.10
CA CYS A 99 1.21 2.72 -12.33
C CYS A 99 -0.07 1.90 -12.11
N LEU A 100 -1.22 2.45 -12.50
CA LEU A 100 -2.52 1.81 -12.31
C LEU A 100 -3.13 1.42 -13.66
N ASP A 101 -3.73 0.24 -13.71
CA ASP A 101 -4.54 -0.22 -14.85
C ASP A 101 -5.87 0.55 -14.92
N GLU A 102 -6.45 0.64 -16.11
CA GLU A 102 -7.74 1.31 -16.36
C GLU A 102 -8.89 0.71 -15.54
N ASN A 103 -8.81 -0.58 -15.18
CA ASN A 103 -9.80 -1.28 -14.38
C ASN A 103 -9.54 -1.19 -12.87
N PHE A 104 -8.54 -0.44 -12.41
CA PHE A 104 -8.16 -0.41 -11.00
C PHE A 104 -9.32 -0.02 -10.06
N ALA A 105 -10.20 0.89 -10.51
CA ALA A 105 -11.39 1.30 -9.75
C ALA A 105 -12.31 0.13 -9.39
N THR A 106 -12.33 -0.93 -10.18
CA THR A 106 -13.21 -2.09 -9.94
C THR A 106 -12.85 -2.85 -8.66
N TYR A 107 -11.57 -2.83 -8.27
CA TYR A 107 -11.07 -3.50 -7.06
C TYR A 107 -11.49 -2.78 -5.77
N LEU A 108 -11.78 -1.48 -5.84
CA LEU A 108 -12.16 -0.63 -4.70
C LEU A 108 -13.64 -0.75 -4.34
N ASN A 109 -14.45 -1.40 -5.15
CA ASN A 109 -15.84 -1.71 -4.77
C ASN A 109 -15.84 -2.53 -3.47
N THR A 110 -16.81 -2.31 -2.58
CA THR A 110 -16.99 -3.14 -1.36
C THR A 110 -17.79 -4.42 -1.60
N HIS A 111 -18.40 -4.55 -2.78
CA HIS A 111 -19.23 -5.69 -3.17
C HIS A 111 -18.90 -6.15 -4.59
N GLY A 112 -19.25 -7.39 -4.90
CA GLY A 112 -19.04 -8.01 -6.21
C GLY A 112 -17.77 -8.88 -6.29
N PRO A 113 -17.69 -9.80 -7.27
CA PRO A 113 -16.65 -10.84 -7.31
C PRO A 113 -15.23 -10.30 -7.57
N GLY A 114 -15.10 -9.07 -8.07
CA GLY A 114 -13.81 -8.39 -8.27
C GLY A 114 -13.36 -7.51 -7.10
N SER A 115 -14.22 -7.31 -6.08
CA SER A 115 -13.92 -6.47 -4.91
C SER A 115 -12.81 -7.05 -4.06
N LEU A 116 -11.84 -6.23 -3.63
CA LEU A 116 -10.83 -6.68 -2.65
C LEU A 116 -11.47 -7.13 -1.33
N ALA A 117 -12.57 -6.50 -0.90
CA ALA A 117 -13.27 -6.87 0.33
C ALA A 117 -13.90 -8.27 0.25
N ALA A 118 -14.17 -8.79 -0.96
CA ALA A 118 -14.63 -10.17 -1.15
C ALA A 118 -13.51 -11.22 -0.99
N HIS A 119 -12.24 -10.80 -1.10
CA HIS A 119 -11.07 -11.68 -1.09
C HIS A 119 -10.24 -11.61 0.18
N PHE A 120 -10.43 -10.56 1.00
CA PHE A 120 -9.65 -10.33 2.23
C PHE A 120 -10.56 -10.08 3.42
N ALA A 121 -10.40 -10.88 4.47
CA ALA A 121 -11.09 -10.65 5.74
C ALA A 121 -10.60 -9.32 6.37
N PRO A 122 -11.47 -8.54 7.03
CA PRO A 122 -11.07 -7.32 7.75
C PRO A 122 -9.99 -7.56 8.82
N THR A 123 -9.90 -8.80 9.31
CA THR A 123 -8.92 -9.22 10.33
C THR A 123 -7.57 -9.62 9.74
N GLN A 124 -7.39 -9.56 8.43
CA GLN A 124 -6.18 -10.01 7.74
C GLN A 124 -5.52 -8.85 6.99
N ALA A 125 -4.31 -8.48 7.42
CA ALA A 125 -3.47 -7.58 6.65
C ALA A 125 -3.02 -8.29 5.35
N ALA A 126 -3.25 -7.66 4.20
CA ALA A 126 -2.85 -8.16 2.90
C ALA A 126 -2.15 -7.06 2.10
N MET A 127 -0.96 -7.37 1.57
CA MET A 127 -0.32 -6.55 0.55
C MET A 127 -0.69 -7.14 -0.82
N VAL A 128 -1.29 -6.32 -1.68
CA VAL A 128 -1.64 -6.70 -3.04
C VAL A 128 -0.72 -5.94 -3.99
N GLN A 129 0.25 -6.65 -4.57
CA GLN A 129 1.12 -6.07 -5.58
C GLN A 129 0.45 -6.20 -6.96
N VAL A 130 -0.23 -5.15 -7.40
CA VAL A 130 -0.81 -5.08 -8.75
C VAL A 130 0.26 -4.57 -9.72
N THR A 131 1.22 -5.40 -10.12
CA THR A 131 2.29 -4.97 -11.05
C THR A 131 2.50 -5.94 -12.21
N HIS A 132 2.89 -5.40 -13.37
CA HIS A 132 3.43 -6.17 -14.50
C HIS A 132 4.92 -6.53 -14.32
N ILE A 133 5.52 -6.19 -13.17
CA ILE A 133 6.95 -6.41 -12.93
C ILE A 133 7.17 -7.85 -12.48
N THR A 134 7.83 -8.63 -13.33
CA THR A 134 8.16 -10.06 -13.18
C THR A 134 9.06 -10.38 -11.97
N ARG A 135 9.53 -9.37 -11.22
CA ARG A 135 10.46 -9.49 -10.08
C ARG A 135 9.79 -9.77 -8.73
N GLY A 136 8.46 -9.81 -8.62
CA GLY A 136 7.75 -10.20 -7.40
C GLY A 136 7.80 -11.70 -7.06
N LYS A 137 8.73 -12.47 -7.66
CA LYS A 137 8.75 -13.95 -7.66
C LYS A 137 9.33 -14.59 -6.39
N ARG A 138 9.27 -13.93 -5.23
CA ARG A 138 9.69 -14.56 -3.97
C ARG A 138 8.53 -15.27 -3.26
N PHE A 139 7.28 -14.96 -3.61
CA PHE A 139 6.08 -15.47 -2.93
C PHE A 139 5.01 -15.92 -3.93
N GLY A 140 4.09 -16.80 -3.48
CA GLY A 140 2.99 -17.32 -4.29
C GLY A 140 2.04 -16.21 -4.76
N ALA A 141 1.35 -16.43 -5.87
CA ALA A 141 0.36 -15.50 -6.42
C ALA A 141 -1.04 -16.13 -6.44
N ARG A 142 -2.07 -15.39 -6.00
CA ARG A 142 -3.48 -15.74 -6.28
C ARG A 142 -4.07 -14.83 -7.35
N ILE A 143 -5.06 -15.35 -8.08
CA ILE A 143 -5.82 -14.62 -9.08
C ILE A 143 -7.03 -14.00 -8.39
N LEU A 144 -7.22 -12.68 -8.55
CA LEU A 144 -8.40 -11.97 -8.06
C LEU A 144 -9.47 -11.94 -9.17
N GLY A 145 -10.46 -12.82 -9.07
CA GLY A 145 -11.53 -12.96 -10.06
C GLY A 145 -11.08 -13.57 -11.40
N GLN A 146 -11.72 -13.21 -12.51
CA GLN A 146 -11.35 -13.68 -13.87
C GLN A 146 -10.31 -12.79 -14.56
N THR A 147 -9.64 -11.90 -13.82
CA THR A 147 -8.75 -10.89 -14.41
C THR A 147 -7.34 -11.43 -14.63
N LYS A 148 -6.62 -10.90 -15.65
CA LYS A 148 -5.24 -11.28 -15.99
C LYS A 148 -4.20 -10.86 -14.92
N ASN A 149 -4.61 -10.12 -13.89
CA ASN A 149 -3.71 -9.52 -12.92
C ASN A 149 -3.35 -10.54 -11.84
N LYS A 150 -2.07 -10.96 -11.85
CA LYS A 150 -1.50 -11.92 -10.89
C LYS A 150 -0.73 -11.16 -9.81
N ALA A 151 -1.14 -11.31 -8.55
CA ALA A 151 -0.28 -11.51 -7.38
C ALA A 151 -1.01 -11.11 -6.08
N VAL A 152 -1.05 -12.06 -5.16
CA VAL A 152 -1.56 -11.90 -3.79
C VAL A 152 -0.71 -12.81 -2.89
N GLN A 153 0.03 -12.20 -1.96
CA GLN A 153 0.17 -12.63 -0.56
C GLN A 153 1.01 -11.61 0.22
N ALA A 154 0.58 -11.22 1.43
CA ALA A 154 1.51 -10.99 2.54
C ALA A 154 1.21 -12.04 3.59
N SER A 155 2.12 -12.99 3.80
CA SER A 155 2.08 -13.88 4.96
C SER A 155 3.29 -13.55 5.80
N GLY A 156 3.06 -12.75 6.84
CA GLY A 156 3.93 -12.80 8.01
C GLY A 156 3.68 -14.13 8.71
N GLY A 157 4.68 -15.01 8.72
CA GLY A 157 4.67 -16.28 9.45
C GLY A 157 5.30 -17.42 8.65
N MET A 158 6.54 -17.79 8.96
CA MET A 158 6.86 -18.53 10.20
C MET A 158 7.77 -17.69 11.07
#